data_AF-A0A2W2IQK7-F1
#
_entry.id   AF-A0A2W2IQK7-F1
#
_cell.length_a   1.000
_cell.length_b   1.000
_cell.length_c   1.000
_cell.angle_alpha   90.00
_cell.angle_beta   90.00
_cell.angle_gamma   90.00
#
_symmetry.space_group_name_H-M   'P 1'
#
loop_
_entity.id
_entity.type
_entity.pdbx_description
1 polymer ?
#
loop_
_entity_poly.entity_id
_entity_poly.type
_entity_poly.pdbx_seq_one_letter_code
_entity_poly.pdbx_strand_id
1 'polypeptide(L)'
;ELTELLRGEAVTVAGSATATANAPTLAGPGRLSQSFSLAALVERMNELYAAGLDMVVAADAVWSALPARIDLLAAELQRTRRLAHSVGVRPGEHPAGDDLERITRTLTRLREEVVSDPLAFWVPAQGSSAPGGGRPDTTVYDREARALEEVRREIDAVLGVRQDAEQRLIRLRDLLSRADRTLAEARAARGEVLAKIAATEVPVVSGPPTVLQEQLATAAEYRRQAQWHRLSPLLDSLEQKAEDELLRARESLTAVTAPLAVRAELRGRLDAYKAKVARHGLAEDPLLVERYDAARRMLWSAPCDLRVAEQAVLRYQQAAAEALGSARVPEQGGPRDGDGGGKA
;
A
#
# COMPACT_ATOMS: atom_id res chain seq x y z
N GLU A 1 36.15 -87.67 7.87
CA GLU A 1 35.65 -87.32 6.52
C GLU A 1 34.37 -86.48 6.54
N LEU A 2 33.18 -87.00 6.92
CA LEU A 2 31.94 -86.19 6.92
C LEU A 2 31.96 -84.94 7.82
N THR A 3 32.55 -85.03 9.02
CA THR A 3 32.65 -83.90 9.95
C THR A 3 33.60 -82.81 9.47
N GLU A 4 34.61 -83.19 8.69
CA GLU A 4 35.64 -82.31 8.12
C GLU A 4 35.11 -81.61 6.86
N LEU A 5 34.29 -82.31 6.06
CA LEU A 5 33.51 -81.73 4.97
C LEU A 5 32.44 -80.74 5.45
N LEU A 6 31.85 -80.94 6.63
CA LEU A 6 30.77 -80.08 7.16
C LEU A 6 31.24 -78.94 8.07
N ARG A 7 32.39 -79.08 8.76
CA ARG A 7 32.92 -78.07 9.70
C ARG A 7 34.31 -77.55 9.36
N GLY A 8 35.05 -78.21 8.48
CA GLY A 8 36.36 -77.76 7.99
C GLY A 8 36.26 -76.79 6.81
N GLU A 9 37.40 -76.26 6.38
CA GLU A 9 37.50 -75.37 5.21
C GLU A 9 37.45 -76.17 3.90
N ALA A 10 36.29 -76.74 3.59
CA ALA A 10 36.11 -77.60 2.42
C ALA A 10 35.70 -76.86 1.15
N VAL A 11 35.29 -75.59 1.24
CA VAL A 11 34.80 -74.82 0.09
C VAL A 11 35.84 -73.80 -0.34
N THR A 12 36.34 -73.92 -1.56
CA THR A 12 37.26 -72.96 -2.17
C THR A 12 36.50 -72.06 -3.13
N VAL A 13 36.56 -70.75 -2.90
CA VAL A 13 35.94 -69.73 -3.74
C VAL A 13 37.04 -68.95 -4.44
N ALA A 14 36.91 -68.76 -5.76
CA ALA A 14 37.84 -67.93 -6.52
C ALA A 14 37.78 -66.49 -5.99
N GLY A 15 38.94 -65.91 -5.68
CA GLY A 15 39.03 -64.52 -5.23
C GLY A 15 38.58 -63.59 -6.34
N SER A 16 37.43 -62.95 -6.19
CA SER A 16 37.00 -61.95 -7.19
C SER A 16 37.78 -60.66 -6.97
N ALA A 17 38.46 -60.18 -8.02
CA ALA A 17 39.17 -58.91 -8.00
C ALA A 17 38.24 -57.70 -7.79
N THR A 18 36.93 -57.88 -7.99
CA THR A 18 35.89 -56.85 -7.80
C THR A 18 35.46 -56.69 -6.34
N ALA A 19 35.58 -57.72 -5.49
CA ALA A 19 35.24 -57.62 -4.06
C ALA A 19 36.29 -56.86 -3.22
N THR A 20 37.50 -56.62 -3.76
CA THR A 20 38.60 -55.94 -3.07
C THR A 20 38.71 -54.45 -3.38
N ALA A 21 37.83 -53.88 -4.22
CA ALA A 21 37.95 -52.48 -4.63
C ALA A 21 37.68 -51.46 -3.50
N ASN A 22 36.93 -51.85 -2.45
CA ASN A 22 36.49 -50.95 -1.37
C ASN A 22 36.97 -51.34 0.04
N ALA A 23 37.90 -52.29 0.19
CA ALA A 23 38.47 -52.64 1.50
C ALA A 23 39.84 -51.96 1.70
N PRO A 24 40.14 -51.38 2.88
CA PRO A 24 41.46 -50.79 3.14
C PRO A 24 42.51 -51.90 3.04
N THR A 25 43.44 -51.72 2.11
CA THR A 25 44.53 -52.66 1.83
C THR A 25 45.47 -52.76 3.03
N LEU A 26 45.24 -53.75 3.91
CA LEU A 26 46.27 -54.26 4.81
C LEU A 26 46.63 -55.70 4.42
N ALA A 27 47.84 -55.81 3.84
CA ALA A 27 48.73 -56.98 3.78
C ALA A 27 48.31 -58.22 2.94
N GLY A 28 49.07 -58.46 1.85
CA GLY A 28 49.31 -59.79 1.26
C GLY A 28 49.11 -59.89 -0.26
N PRO A 29 49.86 -60.75 -0.98
CA PRO A 29 49.65 -60.99 -2.41
C PRO A 29 48.23 -61.53 -2.62
N GLY A 30 47.54 -61.06 -3.65
CA GLY A 30 46.14 -61.40 -3.92
C GLY A 30 45.93 -62.91 -3.93
N ARG A 31 45.26 -63.44 -2.90
CA ARG A 31 44.88 -64.85 -2.83
C ARG A 31 43.85 -65.13 -3.94
N LEU A 32 44.29 -65.85 -4.97
CA LEU A 32 43.46 -66.26 -6.12
C LEU A 32 42.30 -67.19 -5.71
N SER A 33 42.36 -67.78 -4.53
CA SER A 33 41.30 -68.58 -3.93
C SER A 33 41.30 -68.42 -2.41
N GLN A 34 40.12 -68.29 -1.81
CA GLN A 34 39.92 -68.30 -0.36
C GLN A 34 39.15 -69.57 0.02
N SER A 35 39.61 -70.26 1.07
CA SER A 35 38.97 -71.43 1.64
C SER A 35 38.05 -71.02 2.80
N PHE A 36 36.83 -71.54 2.81
CA PHE A 36 35.82 -71.26 3.83
C PHE A 36 35.20 -72.56 4.33
N SER A 37 34.74 -72.55 5.58
CA SER A 37 33.73 -73.50 6.03
C SER A 37 32.37 -73.15 5.43
N LEU A 38 31.44 -74.11 5.36
CA LEU A 38 30.09 -73.87 4.85
C LEU A 38 29.37 -72.77 5.63
N ALA A 39 29.53 -72.74 6.96
CA ALA A 39 28.94 -71.72 7.82
C ALA A 39 29.52 -70.32 7.54
N ALA A 40 30.84 -70.20 7.43
CA ALA A 40 31.51 -68.94 7.12
C ALA A 40 31.16 -68.42 5.72
N LEU A 41 30.97 -69.33 4.75
CA LEU A 41 30.52 -68.96 3.41
C LEU A 41 29.09 -68.42 3.42
N VAL A 42 28.17 -69.07 4.14
CA VAL A 42 26.77 -68.61 4.26
C VAL A 42 26.71 -67.26 4.97
N GLU A 43 27.48 -67.07 6.04
CA GLU A 43 27.56 -65.79 6.77
C GLU A 43 28.05 -64.66 5.84
N ARG A 44 29.14 -64.89 5.10
CA ARG A 44 29.65 -63.93 4.11
C ARG A 44 28.68 -63.67 2.97
N MET A 45 27.95 -64.69 2.52
CA MET A 45 26.92 -64.53 1.49
C MET A 45 25.75 -63.70 1.99
N ASN A 46 25.33 -63.89 3.25
CA ASN A 46 24.30 -63.09 3.90
C ASN A 46 24.75 -61.63 4.07
N GLU A 47 26.01 -61.38 4.44
CA GLU A 47 26.58 -60.03 4.51
C GLU A 47 26.57 -59.33 3.15
N LEU A 48 27.00 -60.02 2.09
CA LEU A 48 26.98 -59.47 0.73
C LEU A 48 25.55 -59.22 0.23
N TYR A 49 24.60 -60.10 0.56
CA TYR A 49 23.19 -59.92 0.24
C TYR A 49 22.59 -58.73 0.99
N ALA A 50 22.89 -58.59 2.29
CA ALA A 50 22.45 -57.45 3.09
C ALA A 50 22.99 -56.13 2.51
N ALA A 51 24.27 -56.07 2.16
CA ALA A 51 24.88 -54.89 1.55
C ALA A 51 24.27 -54.54 0.17
N GLY A 52 23.96 -55.55 -0.64
CA GLY A 52 23.25 -55.35 -1.92
C GLY A 52 21.82 -54.86 -1.74
N LEU A 53 21.08 -55.46 -0.79
CA LEU A 53 19.73 -55.04 -0.45
C LEU A 53 19.70 -53.60 0.10
N ASP A 54 20.65 -53.26 0.95
CA ASP A 54 20.84 -51.90 1.48
C ASP A 54 21.00 -50.87 0.38
N MET A 55 21.84 -51.17 -0.63
CA MET A 55 22.06 -50.30 -1.76
C MET A 55 20.78 -50.07 -2.58
N VAL A 56 20.03 -51.15 -2.87
CA VAL A 56 18.78 -51.07 -3.65
C VAL A 56 17.72 -50.29 -2.88
N VAL A 57 17.55 -50.55 -1.57
CA VAL A 57 16.58 -49.86 -0.73
C VAL A 57 16.93 -48.38 -0.57
N ALA A 58 18.22 -48.04 -0.40
CA ALA A 58 18.68 -46.66 -0.33
C ALA A 58 18.42 -45.90 -1.65
N ALA A 59 18.74 -46.51 -2.79
CA ALA A 59 18.49 -45.91 -4.11
C ALA A 59 16.99 -45.72 -4.37
N ASP A 60 16.16 -46.72 -4.06
CA ASP A 60 14.70 -46.65 -4.21
C ASP A 60 14.08 -45.56 -3.33
N ALA A 61 14.55 -45.42 -2.07
CA ALA A 61 14.09 -44.37 -1.17
C ALA A 61 14.42 -42.96 -1.70
N VAL A 62 15.59 -42.78 -2.30
CA VAL A 62 16.00 -41.50 -2.91
C VAL A 62 15.16 -41.20 -4.16
N TRP A 63 15.05 -42.16 -5.09
CA TRP A 63 14.26 -41.99 -6.32
C TRP A 63 12.76 -41.86 -6.08
N SER A 64 12.24 -42.42 -4.98
CA SER A 64 10.84 -42.23 -4.60
C SER A 64 10.56 -40.83 -4.02
N ALA A 65 11.57 -40.19 -3.41
CA ALA A 65 11.38 -38.92 -2.69
C ALA A 65 11.82 -37.67 -3.47
N LEU A 66 13.03 -37.68 -4.05
CA LEU A 66 13.66 -36.47 -4.58
C LEU A 66 13.09 -35.99 -5.93
N PRO A 67 12.75 -36.85 -6.92
CA PRO A 67 12.21 -36.40 -8.20
C PRO A 67 10.92 -35.57 -8.07
N ALA A 68 9.94 -36.05 -7.29
CA ALA A 68 8.70 -35.31 -7.04
C ALA A 68 8.96 -33.94 -6.40
N ARG A 69 9.96 -33.86 -5.51
CA ARG A 69 10.36 -32.61 -4.88
C ARG A 69 11.02 -31.63 -5.87
N ILE A 70 11.84 -32.13 -6.80
CA ILE A 70 12.41 -31.34 -7.90
C ILE A 70 11.30 -30.78 -8.77
N ASP A 71 10.32 -31.60 -9.15
CA ASP A 71 9.23 -31.18 -10.03
C ASP A 71 8.39 -30.07 -9.39
N LEU A 72 8.10 -30.19 -8.08
CA LEU A 72 7.41 -29.14 -7.33
C LEU A 72 8.19 -27.82 -7.31
N LEU A 73 9.50 -27.87 -7.01
CA LEU A 73 10.37 -26.69 -6.99
C LEU A 73 10.54 -26.09 -8.39
N ALA A 74 10.69 -26.91 -9.42
CA ALA A 74 10.80 -26.45 -10.80
C ALA A 74 9.50 -25.78 -11.27
N ALA A 75 8.33 -26.31 -10.89
CA ALA A 75 7.05 -25.70 -11.16
C ALA A 75 6.89 -24.35 -10.45
N GLU A 76 7.31 -24.24 -9.20
CA GLU A 76 7.31 -22.97 -8.47
C GLU A 76 8.27 -21.96 -9.09
N LEU A 77 9.50 -22.38 -9.40
CA LEU A 77 10.49 -21.55 -10.07
C LEU A 77 9.94 -21.00 -11.39
N GLN A 78 9.26 -21.82 -12.18
CA GLN A 78 8.68 -21.37 -13.45
C GLN A 78 7.55 -20.36 -13.25
N ARG A 79 6.73 -20.50 -12.19
CA ARG A 79 5.73 -19.49 -11.82
C ARG A 79 6.41 -18.17 -11.42
N THR A 80 7.42 -18.23 -10.56
CA THR A 80 8.17 -17.06 -10.11
C THR A 80 8.90 -16.36 -11.27
N ARG A 81 9.46 -17.12 -12.23
CA ARG A 81 10.07 -16.55 -13.46
C ARG A 81 9.06 -15.82 -14.33
N ARG A 82 7.83 -16.34 -14.48
CA ARG A 82 6.76 -15.66 -15.22
C ARG A 82 6.34 -14.35 -14.53
N LEU A 83 6.26 -14.36 -13.19
CA LEU A 83 6.00 -13.17 -12.40
C LEU A 83 7.14 -12.15 -12.54
N ALA A 84 8.39 -12.57 -12.35
CA ALA A 84 9.57 -11.72 -12.55
C ALA A 84 9.55 -11.03 -13.92
N HIS A 85 9.25 -11.80 -14.98
CA HIS A 85 9.16 -11.29 -16.34
C HIS A 85 8.07 -10.22 -16.53
N SER A 86 6.89 -10.41 -15.93
CA SER A 86 5.79 -9.43 -16.04
C SER A 86 6.10 -8.13 -15.27
N VAL A 87 6.92 -8.23 -14.23
CA VAL A 87 7.34 -7.10 -13.39
C VAL A 87 8.55 -6.37 -13.97
N GLY A 88 9.26 -6.98 -14.92
CA GLY A 88 10.47 -6.42 -15.55
C GLY A 88 11.76 -6.82 -14.85
N VAL A 89 11.72 -7.79 -13.93
CA VAL A 89 12.91 -8.37 -13.31
C VAL A 89 13.57 -9.30 -14.33
N ARG A 90 14.76 -8.92 -14.80
CA ARG A 90 15.56 -9.66 -15.79
C ARG A 90 16.93 -10.04 -15.22
N PRO A 91 17.49 -11.18 -15.62
CA PRO A 91 18.90 -11.49 -15.36
C PRO A 91 19.81 -10.39 -15.92
N GLY A 92 20.85 -10.02 -15.18
CA GLY A 92 21.81 -8.95 -15.49
C GLY A 92 21.32 -7.53 -15.17
N GLU A 93 20.02 -7.33 -15.01
CA GLU A 93 19.43 -6.03 -14.65
C GLU A 93 19.03 -5.96 -13.17
N HIS A 94 18.68 -7.11 -12.58
CA HIS A 94 18.20 -7.19 -11.20
C HIS A 94 18.74 -8.46 -10.49
N PRO A 95 19.20 -8.37 -9.23
CA PRO A 95 19.77 -9.50 -8.49
C PRO A 95 18.81 -10.69 -8.39
N ALA A 96 17.52 -10.46 -8.09
CA ALA A 96 16.49 -11.50 -8.14
C ALA A 96 16.43 -12.26 -9.48
N GLY A 97 16.72 -11.60 -10.61
CA GLY A 97 16.80 -12.24 -11.93
C GLY A 97 17.99 -13.19 -12.05
N ASP A 98 19.15 -12.77 -11.55
CA ASP A 98 20.37 -13.58 -11.50
C ASP A 98 20.21 -14.79 -10.58
N ASP A 99 19.54 -14.60 -9.43
CA ASP A 99 19.23 -15.68 -8.50
C ASP A 99 18.28 -16.71 -9.09
N LEU A 100 17.24 -16.29 -9.84
CA LEU A 100 16.39 -17.23 -10.57
C LEU A 100 17.19 -18.08 -11.55
N GLU A 101 18.16 -17.50 -12.26
CA GLU A 101 19.03 -18.23 -13.19
C GLU A 101 20.00 -19.17 -12.47
N ARG A 102 20.54 -18.74 -11.32
CA ARG A 102 21.35 -19.59 -10.44
C ARG A 102 20.55 -20.80 -9.96
N ILE A 103 19.36 -20.59 -9.39
CA ILE A 103 18.47 -21.66 -8.90
C ILE A 103 18.09 -22.60 -10.04
N THR A 104 17.79 -22.07 -11.24
CA THR A 104 17.50 -22.88 -12.43
C THR A 104 18.65 -23.84 -12.74
N ARG A 105 19.89 -23.35 -12.75
CA ARG A 105 21.09 -24.18 -13.01
C ARG A 105 21.28 -25.22 -11.92
N THR A 106 21.13 -24.84 -10.65
CA THR A 106 21.27 -25.77 -9.51
C THR A 106 20.23 -26.89 -9.57
N LEU A 107 18.94 -26.58 -9.78
CA LEU A 107 17.89 -27.60 -9.86
C LEU A 107 18.08 -28.54 -11.06
N THR A 108 18.55 -28.00 -12.20
CA THR A 108 18.87 -28.82 -13.38
C THR A 108 19.97 -29.84 -13.07
N ARG A 109 21.05 -29.38 -12.43
CA ARG A 109 22.17 -30.24 -12.03
C ARG A 109 21.76 -31.29 -11.00
N LEU A 110 20.99 -30.90 -9.97
CA LEU A 110 20.46 -31.83 -8.97
C LEU A 110 19.62 -32.93 -9.60
N ARG A 111 18.83 -32.62 -10.64
CA ARG A 111 18.05 -33.63 -11.35
C ARG A 111 18.94 -34.62 -12.09
N GLU A 112 19.98 -34.16 -12.76
CA GLU A 112 20.94 -35.02 -13.46
C GLU A 112 21.73 -35.90 -12.49
N GLU A 113 22.17 -35.34 -11.36
CA GLU A 113 22.90 -36.05 -10.32
C GLU A 113 22.03 -37.13 -9.65
N VAL A 114 20.78 -36.82 -9.26
CA VAL A 114 19.88 -37.83 -8.64
C VAL A 114 19.57 -38.99 -9.58
N VAL A 115 19.39 -38.73 -10.87
CA VAL A 115 19.12 -39.78 -11.85
C VAL A 115 20.35 -40.66 -12.08
N SER A 116 21.55 -40.07 -12.07
CA SER A 116 22.81 -40.77 -12.37
C SER A 116 23.39 -41.51 -11.16
N ASP A 117 23.31 -40.90 -9.98
CA ASP A 117 23.86 -41.42 -8.71
C ASP A 117 22.93 -41.08 -7.52
N PRO A 118 21.92 -41.92 -7.24
CA PRO A 118 21.04 -41.71 -6.10
C PRO A 118 21.73 -41.90 -4.74
N LEU A 119 22.81 -42.70 -4.68
CA LEU A 119 23.48 -43.00 -3.42
C LEU A 119 24.27 -41.80 -2.89
N ALA A 120 24.69 -40.88 -3.76
CA ALA A 120 25.27 -39.59 -3.36
C ALA A 120 24.32 -38.75 -2.49
N PHE A 121 23.01 -38.98 -2.57
CA PHE A 121 21.98 -38.29 -1.79
C PHE A 121 21.43 -39.15 -0.65
N TRP A 122 22.14 -40.20 -0.23
CA TRP A 122 21.73 -41.02 0.91
C TRP A 122 22.56 -40.69 2.15
N VAL A 123 21.88 -40.47 3.28
CA VAL A 123 22.50 -40.32 4.60
C VAL A 123 22.21 -41.57 5.43
N PRO A 124 23.20 -42.44 5.68
CA PRO A 124 23.02 -43.60 6.55
C PRO A 124 22.68 -43.19 7.98
N ALA A 125 21.77 -43.93 8.63
CA ALA A 125 21.45 -43.76 10.04
C ALA A 125 22.53 -44.44 10.90
N GLN A 126 23.14 -43.70 11.82
CA GLN A 126 24.13 -44.27 12.73
C GLN A 126 23.45 -45.25 13.71
N GLY A 127 23.95 -46.48 13.78
CA GLY A 127 23.53 -47.48 14.77
C GLY A 127 22.32 -48.35 14.38
N SER A 128 21.84 -48.30 13.14
CA SER A 128 20.81 -49.23 12.64
C SER A 128 21.45 -50.37 11.86
N SER A 129 21.23 -51.61 12.31
CA SER A 129 21.57 -52.82 11.56
C SER A 129 20.46 -53.27 10.61
N ALA A 130 19.32 -52.57 10.60
CA ALA A 130 18.21 -52.86 9.71
C ALA A 130 18.52 -52.36 8.29
N PRO A 131 18.23 -53.16 7.26
CA PRO A 131 18.46 -52.75 5.89
C PRO A 131 17.69 -51.46 5.55
N GLY A 132 18.34 -50.50 4.88
CA GLY A 132 17.75 -49.20 4.55
C GLY A 132 17.63 -48.23 5.74
N GLY A 133 18.35 -48.46 6.84
CA GLY A 133 18.44 -47.52 7.95
C GLY A 133 19.15 -46.22 7.53
N GLY A 134 18.39 -45.23 7.05
CA GLY A 134 18.90 -43.93 6.61
C GLY A 134 17.80 -43.04 6.04
N ARG A 135 18.19 -41.93 5.40
CA ARG A 135 17.25 -40.99 4.78
C ARG A 135 17.87 -40.28 3.57
N PRO A 136 17.05 -39.84 2.60
CA PRO A 136 17.52 -38.93 1.56
C PRO A 136 18.04 -37.60 2.13
N ASP A 137 19.15 -37.09 1.59
CA ASP A 137 19.67 -35.76 1.87
C ASP A 137 18.86 -34.70 1.11
N THR A 138 18.09 -33.91 1.86
CA THR A 138 17.29 -32.81 1.29
C THR A 138 17.94 -31.44 1.47
N THR A 139 19.15 -31.35 2.05
CA THR A 139 19.73 -30.07 2.50
C THR A 139 19.87 -29.03 1.39
N VAL A 140 20.30 -29.44 0.20
CA VAL A 140 20.43 -28.54 -0.96
C VAL A 140 19.04 -28.13 -1.47
N TYR A 141 18.07 -29.05 -1.52
CA TYR A 141 16.68 -28.75 -1.90
C TYR A 141 16.03 -27.75 -0.95
N ASP A 142 16.21 -27.93 0.35
CA ASP A 142 15.72 -27.02 1.38
C ASP A 142 16.33 -25.62 1.23
N ARG A 143 17.63 -25.55 0.88
CA ARG A 143 18.33 -24.28 0.64
C ARG A 143 17.78 -23.57 -0.60
N GLU A 144 17.67 -24.27 -1.73
CA GLU A 144 17.17 -23.67 -2.97
C GLU A 144 15.68 -23.30 -2.86
N ALA A 145 14.89 -24.06 -2.10
CA ALA A 145 13.50 -23.70 -1.78
C ALA A 145 13.41 -22.38 -1.00
N ARG A 146 14.27 -22.20 0.02
CA ARG A 146 14.33 -20.94 0.79
C ARG A 146 14.81 -19.78 -0.06
N ALA A 147 15.83 -19.98 -0.89
CA ALA A 147 16.32 -18.96 -1.81
C ALA A 147 15.24 -18.55 -2.82
N LEU A 148 14.46 -19.50 -3.34
CA LEU A 148 13.33 -19.20 -4.23
C LEU A 148 12.23 -18.39 -3.53
N GLU A 149 11.93 -18.70 -2.27
CA GLU A 149 10.98 -17.94 -1.46
C GLU A 149 11.47 -16.51 -1.19
N GLU A 150 12.76 -16.33 -0.90
CA GLU A 150 13.38 -15.00 -0.73
C GLU A 150 13.27 -14.18 -2.01
N VAL A 151 13.61 -14.77 -3.15
CA VAL A 151 13.46 -14.15 -4.47
C VAL A 151 11.99 -13.80 -4.76
N ARG A 152 11.05 -14.67 -4.40
CA ARG A 152 9.60 -14.38 -4.55
C ARG A 152 9.20 -13.14 -3.75
N ARG A 153 9.64 -13.04 -2.49
CA ARG A 153 9.36 -11.86 -1.64
C ARG A 153 9.96 -10.58 -2.22
N GLU A 154 11.15 -10.65 -2.80
CA GLU A 154 11.77 -9.50 -3.46
C GLU A 154 10.96 -9.05 -4.69
N ILE A 155 10.51 -10.00 -5.52
CA ILE A 155 9.64 -9.70 -6.67
C ILE A 155 8.29 -9.11 -6.21
N ASP A 156 7.70 -9.65 -5.15
CA ASP A 156 6.46 -9.13 -4.56
C ASP A 156 6.63 -7.72 -3.99
N ALA A 157 7.79 -7.42 -3.38
CA ALA A 157 8.11 -6.07 -2.93
C ALA A 157 8.20 -5.09 -4.11
N VAL A 158 8.86 -5.47 -5.21
CA VAL A 158 8.90 -4.65 -6.44
C VAL A 158 7.48 -4.41 -6.97
N LEU A 159 6.65 -5.45 -7.03
CA LEU A 159 5.23 -5.32 -7.40
C LEU A 159 4.48 -4.32 -6.52
N GLY A 160 4.67 -4.42 -5.20
CA GLY A 160 4.07 -3.51 -4.23
C GLY A 160 4.42 -2.05 -4.50
N VAL A 161 5.71 -1.75 -4.74
CA VAL A 161 6.17 -0.39 -5.08
C VAL A 161 5.52 0.12 -6.37
N ARG A 162 5.39 -0.74 -7.40
CA ARG A 162 4.76 -0.35 -8.68
C ARG A 162 3.28 0.01 -8.49
N GLN A 163 2.55 -0.83 -7.76
CA GLN A 163 1.12 -0.63 -7.51
C GLN A 163 0.88 0.61 -6.65
N ASP A 164 1.70 0.83 -5.62
CA ASP A 164 1.60 2.03 -4.79
C ASP A 164 1.83 3.30 -5.62
N ALA A 165 2.88 3.35 -6.43
CA ALA A 165 3.16 4.49 -7.30
C ALA A 165 2.02 4.78 -8.29
N GLU A 166 1.40 3.74 -8.85
CA GLU A 166 0.23 3.88 -9.72
C GLU A 166 -0.98 4.47 -8.97
N GLN A 167 -1.27 3.95 -7.78
CA GLN A 167 -2.35 4.46 -6.96
C GLN A 167 -2.11 5.93 -6.54
N ARG A 168 -0.87 6.28 -6.19
CA ARG A 168 -0.46 7.66 -5.87
C ARG A 168 -0.69 8.60 -7.03
N LEU A 169 -0.28 8.22 -8.25
CA LEU A 169 -0.51 9.02 -9.46
C LEU A 169 -2.00 9.23 -9.77
N ILE A 170 -2.85 8.23 -9.55
CA ILE A 170 -4.31 8.36 -9.71
C ILE A 170 -4.85 9.37 -8.69
N ARG A 171 -4.50 9.23 -7.41
CA ARG A 171 -4.91 10.17 -6.35
C ARG A 171 -4.47 11.61 -6.65
N LEU A 172 -3.22 11.79 -7.09
CA LEU A 172 -2.69 13.10 -7.49
C LEU A 172 -3.48 13.73 -8.62
N ARG A 173 -3.81 12.96 -9.66
CA ARG A 173 -4.62 13.44 -10.79
C ARG A 173 -6.00 13.90 -10.33
N ASP A 174 -6.65 13.13 -9.48
CA ASP A 174 -7.97 13.46 -8.93
C ASP A 174 -7.91 14.73 -8.08
N LEU A 175 -6.85 14.87 -7.26
CA LEU A 175 -6.66 16.04 -6.40
C LEU A 175 -6.43 17.31 -7.22
N LEU A 176 -5.53 17.28 -8.20
CA LEU A 176 -5.32 18.43 -9.11
C LEU A 176 -6.59 18.76 -9.90
N SER A 177 -7.34 17.76 -10.37
CA SER A 177 -8.62 17.98 -11.06
C SER A 177 -9.68 18.64 -10.15
N ARG A 178 -9.64 18.38 -8.84
CA ARG A 178 -10.50 19.08 -7.86
C ARG A 178 -10.04 20.52 -7.65
N ALA A 179 -8.74 20.77 -7.56
CA ALA A 179 -8.18 22.11 -7.46
C ALA A 179 -8.58 22.96 -8.69
N ASP A 180 -8.44 22.41 -9.89
CA ASP A 180 -8.81 23.07 -11.15
C ASP A 180 -10.29 23.46 -11.20
N ARG A 181 -11.18 22.54 -10.81
CA ARG A 181 -12.62 22.83 -10.71
C ARG A 181 -12.91 23.94 -9.69
N THR A 182 -12.26 23.89 -8.53
CA THR A 182 -12.43 24.90 -7.48
C THR A 182 -11.96 26.28 -7.95
N LEU A 183 -10.84 26.35 -8.68
CA LEU A 183 -10.37 27.59 -9.28
C LEU A 183 -11.32 28.10 -10.38
N ALA A 184 -11.90 27.22 -11.19
CA ALA A 184 -12.90 27.59 -12.18
C ALA A 184 -14.17 28.18 -11.53
N GLU A 185 -14.65 27.55 -10.46
CA GLU A 185 -15.74 28.06 -9.63
C GLU A 185 -15.40 29.43 -9.04
N ALA A 186 -14.19 29.61 -8.50
CA ALA A 186 -13.74 30.90 -7.98
C ALA A 186 -13.72 31.99 -9.06
N ARG A 187 -13.31 31.67 -10.30
CA ARG A 187 -13.34 32.64 -11.43
C ARG A 187 -14.77 33.01 -11.81
N ALA A 188 -15.69 32.05 -11.85
CA ALA A 188 -17.09 32.31 -12.14
C ALA A 188 -17.73 33.18 -11.04
N ALA A 189 -17.49 32.84 -9.76
CA ALA A 189 -17.95 33.61 -8.61
C ALA A 189 -17.39 35.04 -8.64
N ARG A 190 -16.13 35.23 -9.06
CA ARG A 190 -15.52 36.56 -9.19
C ARG A 190 -16.26 37.42 -10.21
N GLY A 191 -16.63 36.84 -11.35
CA GLY A 191 -17.45 37.54 -12.34
C GLY A 191 -18.81 37.97 -11.78
N GLU A 192 -19.46 37.08 -11.01
CA GLU A 192 -20.73 37.38 -10.35
C GLU A 192 -20.60 38.50 -9.30
N VAL A 193 -19.56 38.46 -8.47
CA VAL A 193 -19.32 39.46 -7.42
C VAL A 193 -19.07 40.83 -8.05
N LEU A 194 -18.21 40.91 -9.07
CA LEU A 194 -17.91 42.15 -9.79
C LEU A 194 -19.15 42.73 -10.49
N ALA A 195 -20.10 41.89 -10.92
CA ALA A 195 -21.36 42.36 -11.48
C ALA A 195 -22.35 42.87 -10.42
N LYS A 196 -22.35 42.28 -9.21
CA LYS A 196 -23.35 42.54 -8.17
C LYS A 196 -22.91 43.54 -7.11
N ILE A 197 -21.61 43.74 -6.92
CA ILE A 197 -21.03 44.53 -5.83
C ILE A 197 -20.17 45.65 -6.42
N ALA A 198 -20.47 46.90 -6.03
CA ALA A 198 -19.71 48.06 -6.45
C ALA A 198 -18.43 48.20 -5.62
N ALA A 199 -17.38 48.75 -6.24
CA ALA A 199 -16.18 49.28 -5.56
C ALA A 199 -15.46 48.28 -4.61
N THR A 200 -15.55 46.99 -4.87
CA THR A 200 -14.81 45.96 -4.12
C THR A 200 -13.64 45.45 -4.95
N GLU A 201 -12.44 45.52 -4.39
CA GLU A 201 -11.26 44.85 -4.93
C GLU A 201 -11.39 43.35 -4.69
N VAL A 202 -11.99 42.64 -5.65
CA VAL A 202 -12.09 41.17 -5.60
C VAL A 202 -10.76 40.58 -6.07
N PRO A 203 -10.06 39.77 -5.24
CA PRO A 203 -8.77 39.19 -5.58
C PRO A 203 -8.78 38.49 -6.94
N VAL A 204 -7.67 38.62 -7.69
CA VAL A 204 -7.50 37.88 -8.94
C VAL A 204 -7.32 36.41 -8.63
N VAL A 205 -8.06 35.55 -9.33
CA VAL A 205 -7.91 34.09 -9.22
C VAL A 205 -6.93 33.62 -10.28
N SER A 206 -5.87 32.94 -9.86
CA SER A 206 -4.85 32.38 -10.73
C SER A 206 -5.41 31.37 -11.75
N GLY A 207 -4.66 31.16 -12.84
CA GLY A 207 -4.95 30.13 -13.84
C GLY A 207 -4.80 28.70 -13.30
N PRO A 208 -5.07 27.67 -14.13
CA PRO A 208 -4.78 26.28 -13.81
C PRO A 208 -3.31 26.09 -13.41
N PRO A 209 -2.96 25.14 -12.52
CA PRO A 209 -1.60 24.90 -12.09
C PRO A 209 -0.85 24.05 -13.14
N THR A 210 -0.59 24.65 -14.30
CA THR A 210 0.03 23.98 -15.47
C THR A 210 1.36 23.32 -15.13
N VAL A 211 2.20 23.97 -14.32
CA VAL A 211 3.48 23.43 -13.86
C VAL A 211 3.29 22.11 -13.08
N LEU A 212 2.27 22.00 -12.24
CA LEU A 212 1.97 20.76 -11.51
C LEU A 212 1.46 19.66 -12.43
N GLN A 213 0.67 20.03 -13.46
CA GLN A 213 0.21 19.08 -14.48
C GLN A 213 1.38 18.54 -15.31
N GLU A 214 2.34 19.39 -15.69
CA GLU A 214 3.57 18.99 -16.39
C GLU A 214 4.45 18.08 -15.53
N GLN A 215 4.61 18.40 -14.24
CA GLN A 215 5.34 17.55 -13.30
C GLN A 215 4.63 16.20 -13.10
N LEU A 216 3.30 16.16 -13.04
CA LEU A 216 2.53 14.91 -12.99
C LEU A 216 2.72 14.06 -14.26
N ALA A 217 2.75 14.70 -15.44
CA ALA A 217 3.04 14.02 -16.70
C ALA A 217 4.47 13.44 -16.71
N THR A 218 5.44 14.18 -16.17
CA THR A 218 6.83 13.73 -16.00
C THR A 218 6.90 12.53 -15.06
N ALA A 219 6.18 12.55 -13.93
CA ALA A 219 6.11 11.42 -13.00
C ALA A 219 5.50 10.17 -13.67
N ALA A 220 4.48 10.35 -14.51
CA ALA A 220 3.90 9.25 -15.28
C ALA A 220 4.89 8.65 -16.29
N GLU A 221 5.80 9.44 -16.86
CA GLU A 221 6.89 8.98 -17.72
C GLU A 221 7.95 8.20 -16.94
N TYR A 222 8.41 8.70 -15.79
CA TYR A 222 9.34 7.96 -14.92
C TYR A 222 8.78 6.61 -14.51
N ARG A 223 7.48 6.52 -14.23
CA ARG A 223 6.81 5.24 -13.98
C ARG A 223 6.84 4.32 -15.20
N ARG A 224 6.58 4.85 -16.42
CA ARG A 224 6.65 4.05 -17.66
C ARG A 224 8.06 3.49 -17.91
N GLN A 225 9.08 4.28 -17.61
CA GLN A 225 10.49 3.91 -17.78
C GLN A 225 11.11 3.19 -16.57
N ALA A 226 10.29 2.84 -15.55
CA ALA A 226 10.75 2.19 -14.31
C ALA A 226 11.88 2.94 -13.56
N GLN A 227 11.92 4.27 -13.64
CA GLN A 227 12.92 5.11 -12.96
C GLN A 227 12.50 5.42 -11.52
N TRP A 228 12.46 4.40 -10.66
CA TRP A 228 11.92 4.47 -9.29
C TRP A 228 12.63 5.49 -8.39
N HIS A 229 13.96 5.60 -8.51
CA HIS A 229 14.79 6.52 -7.74
C HIS A 229 14.46 8.00 -7.99
N ARG A 230 13.98 8.32 -9.19
CA ARG A 230 13.52 9.68 -9.55
C ARG A 230 12.03 9.86 -9.26
N LEU A 231 11.25 8.80 -9.41
CA LEU A 231 9.81 8.84 -9.21
C LEU A 231 9.44 9.11 -7.75
N SER A 232 10.06 8.40 -6.80
CA SER A 232 9.71 8.51 -5.38
C SER A 232 9.78 9.95 -4.84
N PRO A 233 10.93 10.65 -4.89
CA PRO A 233 11.02 12.02 -4.37
C PRO A 233 10.13 13.00 -5.14
N LEU A 234 9.91 12.76 -6.45
CA LEU A 234 9.01 13.60 -7.24
C LEU A 234 7.55 13.44 -6.77
N LEU A 235 7.09 12.20 -6.53
CA LEU A 235 5.74 11.93 -6.01
C LEU A 235 5.54 12.57 -4.63
N ASP A 236 6.49 12.42 -3.71
CA ASP A 236 6.41 13.02 -2.37
C ASP A 236 6.24 14.54 -2.47
N SER A 237 7.05 15.19 -3.32
CA SER A 237 6.96 16.64 -3.53
C SER A 237 5.67 17.07 -4.23
N LEU A 238 5.15 16.25 -5.13
CA LEU A 238 3.92 16.52 -5.88
C LEU A 238 2.69 16.41 -4.97
N GLU A 239 2.67 15.44 -4.05
CA GLU A 239 1.57 15.27 -3.10
C GLU A 239 1.40 16.50 -2.23
N GLN A 240 2.49 16.97 -1.60
CA GLN A 240 2.45 18.20 -0.80
C GLN A 240 2.00 19.41 -1.63
N LYS A 241 2.59 19.63 -2.81
CA LYS A 241 2.25 20.77 -3.66
C LYS A 241 0.81 20.74 -4.16
N ALA A 242 0.28 19.55 -4.46
CA ALA A 242 -1.09 19.40 -4.93
C ALA A 242 -2.08 19.69 -3.79
N GLU A 243 -1.81 19.24 -2.57
CA GLU A 243 -2.60 19.58 -1.39
C GLU A 243 -2.61 21.09 -1.11
N ASP A 244 -1.42 21.71 -1.15
CA ASP A 244 -1.29 23.16 -1.00
C ASP A 244 -2.05 23.94 -2.09
N GLU A 245 -2.05 23.43 -3.33
CA GLU A 245 -2.82 24.00 -4.44
C GLU A 245 -4.33 23.93 -4.19
N LEU A 246 -4.83 22.77 -3.71
CA LEU A 246 -6.24 22.62 -3.41
C LEU A 246 -6.67 23.52 -2.25
N LEU A 247 -5.84 23.67 -1.23
CA LEU A 247 -6.08 24.60 -0.13
C LEU A 247 -6.16 26.04 -0.66
N ARG A 248 -5.17 26.47 -1.44
CA ARG A 248 -5.13 27.81 -2.04
C ARG A 248 -6.33 28.08 -2.95
N ALA A 249 -6.79 27.08 -3.71
CA ALA A 249 -7.98 27.20 -4.54
C ALA A 249 -9.24 27.44 -3.72
N ARG A 250 -9.40 26.74 -2.59
CA ARG A 250 -10.52 26.91 -1.66
C ARG A 250 -10.49 28.27 -0.96
N GLU A 251 -9.30 28.71 -0.55
CA GLU A 251 -9.10 30.05 0.03
C GLU A 251 -9.46 31.13 -0.99
N SER A 252 -9.05 30.96 -2.24
CA SER A 252 -9.40 31.87 -3.34
C SER A 252 -10.92 31.94 -3.55
N LEU A 253 -11.61 30.80 -3.57
CA LEU A 253 -13.08 30.75 -3.68
C LEU A 253 -13.75 31.47 -2.51
N THR A 254 -13.26 31.25 -1.29
CA THR A 254 -13.79 31.89 -0.08
C THR A 254 -13.60 33.40 -0.12
N ALA A 255 -12.39 33.85 -0.45
CA ALA A 255 -12.05 35.27 -0.54
C ALA A 255 -12.90 35.99 -1.59
N VAL A 256 -13.11 35.36 -2.75
CA VAL A 256 -13.92 35.92 -3.83
C VAL A 256 -15.40 36.02 -3.46
N THR A 257 -15.94 35.03 -2.74
CA THR A 257 -17.38 34.98 -2.41
C THR A 257 -17.74 35.77 -1.14
N ALA A 258 -16.75 36.14 -0.32
CA ALA A 258 -16.96 36.88 0.93
C ALA A 258 -17.84 38.15 0.78
N PRO A 259 -17.69 39.01 -0.25
CA PRO A 259 -18.54 40.20 -0.39
C PRO A 259 -20.03 39.88 -0.60
N LEU A 260 -20.35 38.79 -1.33
CA LEU A 260 -21.73 38.33 -1.49
C LEU A 260 -22.30 37.78 -0.19
N ALA A 261 -21.47 37.09 0.60
CA ALA A 261 -21.85 36.61 1.93
C ALA A 261 -22.18 37.78 2.88
N VAL A 262 -21.34 38.82 2.92
CA VAL A 262 -21.60 40.05 3.69
C VAL A 262 -22.92 40.70 3.27
N ARG A 263 -23.19 40.79 1.95
CA ARG A 263 -24.47 41.31 1.46
C ARG A 263 -25.67 40.49 1.95
N ALA A 264 -25.56 39.16 1.93
CA ALA A 264 -26.62 38.27 2.41
C ALA A 264 -26.85 38.42 3.92
N GLU A 265 -25.77 38.55 4.69
CA GLU A 265 -25.83 38.79 6.14
C GLU A 265 -26.53 40.13 6.45
N LEU A 266 -26.15 41.22 5.77
CA LEU A 266 -26.77 42.53 5.95
C LEU A 266 -28.28 42.52 5.65
N ARG A 267 -28.70 41.77 4.63
CA ARG A 267 -30.14 41.55 4.33
C ARG A 267 -30.83 40.83 5.48
N GLY A 268 -30.27 39.70 5.93
CA GLY A 268 -30.82 38.95 7.07
C GLY A 268 -30.91 39.78 8.35
N ARG A 269 -29.88 40.59 8.64
CA ARG A 269 -29.88 41.53 9.76
C ARG A 269 -30.96 42.60 9.63
N LEU A 270 -31.13 43.19 8.45
CA LEU A 270 -32.19 44.19 8.21
C LEU A 270 -33.58 43.58 8.44
N ASP A 271 -33.82 42.39 7.89
CA ASP A 271 -35.10 41.69 8.03
C ASP A 271 -35.39 41.29 9.49
N ALA A 272 -34.37 40.85 10.23
CA ALA A 272 -34.50 40.53 11.65
C ALA A 272 -34.89 41.77 12.50
N TYR A 273 -34.27 42.92 12.26
CA TYR A 273 -34.62 44.15 12.97
C TYR A 273 -36.01 44.66 12.58
N LYS A 274 -36.41 44.54 11.31
CA LYS A 274 -37.78 44.84 10.86
C LYS A 274 -38.81 44.02 11.62
N ALA A 275 -38.58 42.70 11.71
CA ALA A 275 -39.47 41.81 12.46
C ALA A 275 -39.53 42.18 13.95
N LYS A 276 -38.39 42.58 14.55
CA LYS A 276 -38.32 43.03 15.94
C LYS A 276 -39.13 44.31 16.17
N VAL A 277 -38.94 45.33 15.33
CA VAL A 277 -39.70 46.60 15.39
C VAL A 277 -41.20 46.33 15.25
N ALA A 278 -41.61 45.48 14.31
CA ALA A 278 -43.01 45.15 14.10
C ALA A 278 -43.66 44.44 15.31
N ARG A 279 -42.94 43.53 15.97
CA ARG A 279 -43.43 42.85 17.19
C ARG A 279 -43.71 43.81 18.35
N HIS A 280 -43.06 44.97 18.37
CA HIS A 280 -43.24 46.00 19.40
C HIS A 280 -44.22 47.11 18.98
N GLY A 281 -44.94 46.95 17.86
CA GLY A 281 -45.95 47.91 17.41
C GLY A 281 -45.39 49.19 16.79
N LEU A 282 -44.09 49.25 16.52
CA LEU A 282 -43.40 50.44 16.00
C LEU A 282 -43.19 50.40 14.47
N ALA A 283 -43.93 49.53 13.77
CA ALA A 283 -43.76 49.32 12.33
C ALA A 283 -44.13 50.54 11.47
N GLU A 284 -45.01 51.40 11.98
CA GLU A 284 -45.55 52.56 11.26
C GLU A 284 -44.81 53.87 11.58
N ASP A 285 -43.79 53.83 12.44
CA ASP A 285 -42.96 55.00 12.75
C ASP A 285 -42.32 55.54 11.44
N PRO A 286 -42.63 56.78 11.02
CA PRO A 286 -42.15 57.34 9.77
C PRO A 286 -40.62 57.33 9.63
N LEU A 287 -39.89 57.55 10.73
CA LEU A 287 -38.42 57.57 10.71
C LEU A 287 -37.85 56.18 10.48
N LEU A 288 -38.46 55.15 11.09
CA LEU A 288 -38.04 53.75 10.92
C LEU A 288 -38.36 53.23 9.52
N VAL A 289 -39.51 53.61 8.96
CA VAL A 289 -39.88 53.27 7.58
C VAL A 289 -38.89 53.88 6.59
N GLU A 290 -38.57 55.18 6.72
CA GLU A 290 -37.63 55.86 5.84
C GLU A 290 -36.22 55.21 5.89
N ARG A 291 -35.72 54.95 7.10
CA ARG A 291 -34.41 54.32 7.33
C ARG A 291 -34.37 52.90 6.79
N TYR A 292 -35.44 52.12 6.97
CA TYR A 292 -35.57 50.78 6.41
C TYR A 292 -35.55 50.81 4.88
N ASP A 293 -36.35 51.68 4.26
CA ASP A 293 -36.43 51.77 2.81
C ASP A 293 -35.12 52.25 2.19
N ALA A 294 -34.39 53.16 2.86
CA ALA A 294 -33.06 53.56 2.45
C ALA A 294 -32.07 52.37 2.45
N ALA A 295 -32.03 51.58 3.53
CA ALA A 295 -31.18 50.39 3.61
C ALA A 295 -31.59 49.32 2.58
N ARG A 296 -32.90 49.09 2.40
CA ARG A 296 -33.44 48.13 1.42
C ARG A 296 -33.09 48.52 -0.02
N ARG A 297 -33.24 49.80 -0.39
CA ARG A 297 -32.86 50.28 -1.73
C ARG A 297 -31.40 49.99 -2.04
N MET A 298 -30.49 50.23 -1.08
CA MET A 298 -29.07 49.94 -1.26
C MET A 298 -28.82 48.42 -1.41
N LEU A 299 -29.34 47.60 -0.47
CA LEU A 299 -29.08 46.15 -0.46
C LEU A 299 -29.69 45.37 -1.62
N TRP A 300 -30.75 45.86 -2.26
CA TRP A 300 -31.38 45.22 -3.43
C TRP A 300 -30.99 45.85 -4.78
N SER A 301 -30.15 46.89 -4.78
CA SER A 301 -29.56 47.44 -6.00
C SER A 301 -28.46 46.54 -6.59
N ALA A 302 -28.17 46.68 -7.88
CA ALA A 302 -27.00 46.08 -8.51
C ALA A 302 -26.39 47.09 -9.49
N PRO A 303 -25.10 47.45 -9.34
CA PRO A 303 -24.15 46.99 -8.32
C PRO A 303 -24.39 47.66 -6.94
N CYS A 304 -24.20 46.90 -5.84
CA CYS A 304 -24.40 47.36 -4.46
C CYS A 304 -23.09 47.83 -3.84
N ASP A 305 -23.01 49.07 -3.34
CA ASP A 305 -21.91 49.52 -2.49
C ASP A 305 -22.11 48.97 -1.07
N LEU A 306 -21.29 48.00 -0.68
CA LEU A 306 -21.43 47.31 0.61
C LEU A 306 -21.18 48.23 1.81
N ARG A 307 -20.24 49.17 1.69
CA ARG A 307 -19.91 50.09 2.78
C ARG A 307 -21.06 51.06 3.04
N VAL A 308 -21.67 51.58 1.98
CA VAL A 308 -22.84 52.46 2.09
C VAL A 308 -24.07 51.67 2.60
N ALA A 309 -24.27 50.45 2.11
CA ALA A 309 -25.35 49.59 2.54
C ALA A 309 -25.23 49.22 4.03
N GLU A 310 -24.04 48.87 4.51
CA GLU A 310 -23.77 48.59 5.92
C GLU A 310 -24.09 49.79 6.81
N GLN A 311 -23.64 51.00 6.44
CA GLN A 311 -23.96 52.21 7.18
C GLN A 311 -25.47 52.49 7.22
N ALA A 312 -26.19 52.23 6.13
CA ALA A 312 -27.64 52.38 6.11
C ALA A 312 -28.34 51.39 7.06
N VAL A 313 -27.88 50.14 7.11
CA VAL A 313 -28.37 49.13 8.06
C VAL A 313 -28.06 49.53 9.50
N LEU A 314 -26.84 50.01 9.79
CA LEU A 314 -26.47 50.49 11.14
C LEU A 314 -27.34 51.67 11.60
N ARG A 315 -27.60 52.64 10.71
CA ARG A 315 -28.50 53.78 11.02
C ARG A 315 -29.93 53.34 11.32
N TYR A 316 -30.42 52.27 10.67
CA TYR A 316 -31.72 51.69 10.98
C TYR A 316 -31.70 50.94 12.33
N GLN A 317 -30.63 50.18 12.60
CA GLN A 317 -30.46 49.45 13.86
C GLN A 317 -30.40 50.41 15.06
N GLN A 318 -29.69 51.52 14.94
CA GLN A 318 -29.61 52.57 15.97
C GLN A 318 -30.99 53.19 16.23
N ALA A 319 -31.69 53.63 15.18
CA ALA A 319 -33.05 54.18 15.30
C ALA A 319 -34.03 53.17 15.93
N ALA A 320 -33.95 51.89 15.53
CA ALA A 320 -34.77 50.84 16.11
C ALA A 320 -34.44 50.60 17.59
N ALA A 321 -33.16 50.65 17.98
CA ALA A 321 -32.74 50.50 19.38
C ALA A 321 -33.22 51.67 20.24
N GLU A 322 -33.12 52.90 19.74
CA GLU A 322 -33.62 54.11 20.40
C GLU A 322 -35.14 54.02 20.62
N ALA A 323 -35.92 53.73 19.57
CA ALA A 323 -37.38 53.64 19.66
C ALA A 323 -37.83 52.50 20.60
N LEU A 324 -37.16 51.36 20.59
CA LEU A 324 -37.43 50.24 21.51
C LEU A 324 -37.01 50.54 22.96
N GLY A 325 -35.99 51.38 23.17
CA GLY A 325 -35.55 51.86 24.47
C GLY A 325 -36.51 52.88 25.07
N SER A 326 -36.97 53.84 24.26
CA SER A 326 -37.97 54.84 24.63
C SER A 326 -39.33 54.20 24.94
N ALA A 327 -39.74 53.15 24.21
CA ALA A 327 -40.96 52.40 24.51
C ALA A 327 -40.92 51.63 25.85
N ARG A 328 -39.73 51.36 26.41
CA ARG A 328 -39.56 50.75 27.73
C ARG A 328 -39.57 51.75 28.89
N VAL A 329 -39.51 53.06 28.60
CA VAL A 329 -39.67 54.12 29.60
C VAL A 329 -40.99 54.87 29.38
N PRO A 330 -42.16 54.26 29.67
CA PRO A 330 -43.32 55.05 30.05
C PRO A 330 -43.21 55.45 31.52
N GLU A 331 -43.44 56.74 31.75
CA GLU A 331 -43.53 57.46 33.02
C GLU A 331 -43.98 56.63 34.24
N GLN A 332 -43.07 56.42 35.20
CA GLN A 332 -43.47 56.29 36.61
C GLN A 332 -43.83 57.68 37.13
N GLY A 333 -45.06 58.11 36.88
CA GLY A 333 -45.66 59.28 37.54
C GLY A 333 -45.93 58.96 39.01
N GLY A 334 -45.06 59.47 39.90
CA GLY A 334 -45.26 59.48 41.35
C GLY A 334 -46.41 60.39 41.82
N PRO A 335 -46.64 60.48 43.14
CA PRO A 335 -47.95 60.31 43.78
C PRO A 335 -48.82 61.58 43.82
N ARG A 336 -50.15 61.39 43.80
CA ARG A 336 -51.11 62.44 44.17
C ARG A 336 -51.53 62.27 45.62
N ASP A 337 -50.91 63.06 46.49
CA ASP A 337 -51.48 63.51 47.77
C ASP A 337 -52.41 64.71 47.54
N GLY A 338 -53.46 64.83 48.37
CA GLY A 338 -54.40 65.97 48.45
C GLY A 338 -55.86 65.48 48.35
N ASP A 339 -56.53 65.13 49.45
CA ASP A 339 -57.18 66.01 50.43
C ASP A 339 -58.49 66.66 49.93
N GLY A 340 -59.54 66.63 50.77
CA GLY A 340 -60.66 67.57 50.71
C GLY A 340 -62.06 67.08 50.29
N GLY A 341 -62.77 66.42 51.20
CA GLY A 341 -64.12 66.81 51.68
C GLY A 341 -65.36 66.89 50.76
N GLY A 342 -66.45 66.19 51.18
CA GLY A 342 -67.75 66.86 51.36
C GLY A 342 -69.00 66.31 50.65
N LYS A 343 -69.92 65.75 51.48
CA LYS A 343 -71.40 65.67 51.38
C LYS A 343 -72.05 64.69 50.38
N ALA A 344 -72.75 63.69 50.93
CA ALA A 344 -74.18 63.78 51.27
C ALA A 344 -74.49 62.86 52.45
#